data_AF-A0A9N9YPK3-F1
#
_entry.id   AF-A0A9N9YPK3-F1
#
_cell.length_a   1.000
_cell.length_b   1.000
_cell.length_c   1.000
_cell.angle_alpha   90.00
_cell.angle_beta   90.00
_cell.angle_gamma   90.00
#
_symmetry.space_group_name_H-M   'P 1'
#
loop_
_entity.id
_entity.type
_entity.pdbx_description
1 polymer ?
#
loop_
_entity_poly.entity_id
_entity_poly.type
_entity_poly.pdbx_seq_one_letter_code
_entity_poly.pdbx_strand_id
1 'polypeptide(L)'
;MKICLLQATYPEVHVLREIDEYPDPGRYVSQHEFHHRFVDKANFRQQIDDAVAEGFDFIFNFLWGAPEDEVAGVKAVEYLESLNVPFIGYRSHIQMKSKTEFYETARKRGSPPVPGNNMNSFPVIVKAARTCASQFMSEKSLCRTEAERDAAIAEINRQLEPGRVRREAQKPSSEDAIVYVPREGEHASVDNLPDDIIVQEFIPGIDYAVVVIEFGETPIALNPVYYTYPNGDVASPDRFLTFDIKFHPELDGTLIKRDDDPRLYDTLQQLAVEAFTVNGNKGGSWGSVDIRIKPDGSPVVIEVNPMPGIFLPETMDPKEEVILDSLPGAHRALLNIVFASYMMQAEQHGQSRLGKISEAWDIIAPGYENHKLTHSPAEGEIANLLSKDNFNGSLLDLGCGSGIFGRMIREKHVSESLGSEAKKARHVGIDISPEMARLARQAGYGDVIIGPVQECLPRMSEKFDHIIYHQAINFLNTYEVSLVLARCFMLAQKSVTIGVDEIPDEQNERIKMLPPPMNSLLGINHLQEVEEFGVPKGWELHSRERYFGWKSPSTGVDNEPITGKWQRWQTLNDKGIAVATATQ
;
A
#
# COMPACT_ATOMS: atom_id res chain seq x y z
N MET A 1 -13.95 15.24 -4.12
CA MET A 1 -14.97 14.28 -4.57
C MET A 1 -16.00 14.08 -3.47
N LYS A 2 -17.24 13.79 -3.84
CA LYS A 2 -18.30 13.27 -2.96
C LYS A 2 -18.21 11.75 -2.96
N ILE A 3 -17.83 11.15 -1.83
CA ILE A 3 -17.48 9.73 -1.72
C ILE A 3 -18.48 9.00 -0.83
N CYS A 4 -19.05 7.91 -1.35
CA CYS A 4 -19.90 7.02 -0.56
C CYS A 4 -19.05 5.96 0.14
N LEU A 5 -19.14 5.88 1.47
CA LEU A 5 -18.56 4.81 2.28
C LEU A 5 -19.62 3.74 2.52
N LEU A 6 -19.52 2.60 1.82
CA LEU A 6 -20.42 1.46 2.05
C LEU A 6 -19.94 0.66 3.26
N GLN A 7 -20.75 0.63 4.30
CA GLN A 7 -20.47 -0.02 5.58
C GLN A 7 -21.42 -1.20 5.77
N ALA A 8 -20.92 -2.34 6.25
CA ALA A 8 -21.78 -3.45 6.61
C ALA A 8 -22.49 -3.15 7.96
N THR A 9 -23.77 -3.45 8.06
CA THR A 9 -24.50 -3.39 9.35
C THR A 9 -24.51 -4.74 10.04
N TYR A 10 -24.45 -4.70 11.36
CA TYR A 10 -24.60 -5.86 12.22
C TYR A 10 -26.06 -6.14 12.60
N PRO A 11 -26.53 -7.39 12.48
CA PRO A 11 -27.75 -7.83 13.16
C PRO A 11 -27.66 -7.63 14.67
N GLU A 12 -28.82 -7.59 15.35
CA GLU A 12 -28.85 -7.20 16.76
C GLU A 12 -28.01 -8.09 17.69
N VAL A 13 -27.93 -9.37 17.36
CA VAL A 13 -27.27 -10.43 18.15
C VAL A 13 -25.82 -10.68 17.71
N HIS A 14 -25.30 -9.92 16.74
CA HIS A 14 -23.98 -10.17 16.19
C HIS A 14 -22.87 -9.77 17.17
N VAL A 15 -21.88 -10.65 17.36
CA VAL A 15 -20.83 -10.50 18.39
C VAL A 15 -19.98 -9.24 18.22
N LEU A 16 -19.82 -8.75 16.99
CA LEU A 16 -19.04 -7.54 16.69
C LEU A 16 -19.84 -6.25 16.85
N ARG A 17 -21.17 -6.29 17.03
CA ARG A 17 -22.04 -5.10 16.99
C ARG A 17 -21.65 -4.00 17.99
N GLU A 18 -21.25 -4.40 19.19
CA GLU A 18 -20.93 -3.46 20.29
C GLU A 18 -19.43 -3.17 20.40
N ILE A 19 -18.60 -3.85 19.61
CA ILE A 19 -17.13 -3.85 19.74
C ILE A 19 -16.47 -3.21 18.53
N ASP A 20 -17.01 -3.46 17.34
CA ASP A 20 -16.44 -3.01 16.08
C ASP A 20 -16.88 -1.60 15.74
N GLU A 21 -15.93 -0.79 15.29
CA GLU A 21 -16.17 0.57 14.81
C GLU A 21 -16.05 0.59 13.29
N TYR A 22 -16.83 1.43 12.62
CA TYR A 22 -16.74 1.52 11.17
C TYR A 22 -15.51 2.33 10.73
N PRO A 23 -14.79 1.92 9.67
CA PRO A 23 -13.76 2.73 9.04
C PRO A 23 -14.29 4.09 8.54
N ASP A 24 -13.58 5.17 8.83
CA ASP A 24 -13.92 6.52 8.36
C ASP A 24 -12.65 7.31 8.01
N PRO A 25 -12.30 7.38 6.70
CA PRO A 25 -11.21 8.22 6.24
C PRO A 25 -11.36 9.71 6.62
N GLY A 26 -12.59 10.19 6.82
CA GLY A 26 -12.88 11.56 7.24
C GLY A 26 -12.34 11.93 8.61
N ARG A 27 -11.99 10.94 9.45
CA ARG A 27 -11.26 11.16 10.72
C ARG A 27 -9.84 11.71 10.49
N TYR A 28 -9.26 11.41 9.35
CA TYR A 28 -7.84 11.66 9.06
C TYR A 28 -7.61 12.68 7.95
N VAL A 29 -8.58 12.85 7.05
CA VAL A 29 -8.41 13.72 5.88
C VAL A 29 -9.65 14.57 5.61
N SER A 30 -9.42 15.78 5.10
CA SER A 30 -10.47 16.74 4.71
C SER A 30 -10.54 16.98 3.19
N GLN A 31 -9.75 16.25 2.39
CA GLN A 31 -9.65 16.45 0.94
C GLN A 31 -10.96 16.13 0.20
N HIS A 32 -11.84 15.34 0.81
CA HIS A 32 -13.08 14.85 0.20
C HIS A 32 -14.26 14.93 1.17
N GLU A 33 -15.46 14.91 0.62
CA GLU A 33 -16.69 14.81 1.40
C GLU A 33 -17.10 13.34 1.49
N PHE A 34 -17.17 12.80 2.70
CA PHE A 34 -17.49 11.40 2.95
C PHE A 34 -18.93 11.24 3.44
N HIS A 35 -19.65 10.27 2.87
CA HIS A 35 -21.02 9.95 3.25
C HIS A 35 -21.18 8.47 3.53
N HIS A 36 -21.60 8.13 4.74
CA HIS A 36 -21.78 6.75 5.15
C HIS A 36 -23.13 6.21 4.68
N ARG A 37 -23.12 5.02 4.08
CA ARG A 37 -24.31 4.23 3.79
C ARG A 37 -24.14 2.85 4.39
N PHE A 38 -25.10 2.50 5.23
CA PHE A 38 -25.09 1.29 6.01
C PHE A 38 -25.95 0.24 5.30
N VAL A 39 -25.34 -0.88 4.96
CA VAL A 39 -25.89 -1.93 4.10
C VAL A 39 -26.09 -3.20 4.91
N ASP A 40 -27.33 -3.69 4.94
CA ASP A 40 -27.70 -4.94 5.59
C ASP A 40 -27.81 -6.09 4.60
N LYS A 41 -27.68 -7.33 5.09
CA LYS A 41 -27.65 -8.51 4.24
C LYS A 41 -29.00 -8.79 3.55
N ALA A 42 -30.12 -8.35 4.12
CA ALA A 42 -31.45 -8.61 3.57
C ALA A 42 -31.80 -7.65 2.43
N ASN A 43 -31.34 -6.41 2.50
CA ASN A 43 -31.75 -5.31 1.63
C ASN A 43 -30.63 -4.76 0.76
N PHE A 44 -29.46 -5.41 0.71
CA PHE A 44 -28.26 -4.86 0.07
C PHE A 44 -28.47 -4.36 -1.37
N ARG A 45 -29.33 -5.02 -2.17
CA ARG A 45 -29.60 -4.58 -3.54
C ARG A 45 -30.22 -3.19 -3.58
N GLN A 46 -31.32 -3.01 -2.85
CA GLN A 46 -32.03 -1.74 -2.78
C GLN A 46 -31.14 -0.65 -2.16
N GLN A 47 -30.43 -0.96 -1.07
CA GLN A 47 -29.56 0.02 -0.40
C GLN A 47 -28.37 0.45 -1.26
N ILE A 48 -27.79 -0.46 -2.03
CA ILE A 48 -26.73 -0.14 -3.00
C ILE A 48 -27.31 0.67 -4.17
N ASP A 49 -28.49 0.30 -4.70
CA ASP A 49 -29.15 1.05 -5.77
C ASP A 49 -29.47 2.49 -5.33
N ASP A 50 -30.01 2.65 -4.11
CA ASP A 50 -30.30 3.96 -3.53
C ASP A 50 -29.02 4.79 -3.39
N ALA A 51 -27.94 4.20 -2.87
CA ALA A 51 -26.65 4.87 -2.74
C ALA A 51 -26.08 5.28 -4.12
N VAL A 52 -26.15 4.41 -5.13
CA VAL A 52 -25.71 4.73 -6.50
C VAL A 52 -26.56 5.84 -7.12
N ALA A 53 -27.87 5.83 -6.88
CA ALA A 53 -28.80 6.84 -7.41
C ALA A 53 -28.54 8.26 -6.88
N GLU A 54 -27.84 8.40 -5.75
CA GLU A 54 -27.44 9.70 -5.19
C GLU A 54 -26.32 10.40 -5.97
N GLY A 55 -25.69 9.74 -6.94
CA GLY A 55 -24.72 10.34 -7.87
C GLY A 55 -23.39 10.73 -7.21
N PHE A 56 -22.85 9.87 -6.35
CA PHE A 56 -21.49 10.03 -5.82
C PHE A 56 -20.43 9.94 -6.94
N ASP A 57 -19.32 10.67 -6.77
CA ASP A 57 -18.20 10.60 -7.72
C ASP A 57 -17.47 9.24 -7.62
N PHE A 58 -17.48 8.64 -6.42
CA PHE A 58 -16.71 7.45 -6.11
C PHE A 58 -17.32 6.66 -4.94
N ILE A 59 -17.12 5.34 -4.93
CA ILE A 59 -17.53 4.46 -3.83
C ILE A 59 -16.30 3.85 -3.15
N PHE A 60 -16.28 3.89 -1.82
CA PHE A 60 -15.31 3.18 -1.00
C PHE A 60 -16.02 2.01 -0.29
N ASN A 61 -15.67 0.78 -0.68
CA ASN A 61 -16.29 -0.43 -0.18
C ASN A 61 -15.61 -0.96 1.09
N PHE A 62 -16.31 -0.88 2.23
CA PHE A 62 -15.96 -1.55 3.49
C PHE A 62 -16.92 -2.69 3.84
N LEU A 63 -17.72 -3.16 2.87
CA LEU A 63 -18.53 -4.37 3.04
C LEU A 63 -17.64 -5.59 3.22
N TRP A 64 -18.04 -6.50 4.10
CA TRP A 64 -17.26 -7.69 4.43
C TRP A 64 -18.17 -8.87 4.73
N GLY A 65 -17.60 -10.07 4.66
CA GLY A 65 -18.27 -11.31 5.03
C GLY A 65 -18.30 -12.33 3.91
N ALA A 66 -18.15 -13.58 4.29
CA ALA A 66 -18.37 -14.74 3.45
C ALA A 66 -19.89 -15.01 3.29
N PRO A 67 -20.32 -15.91 2.40
CA PRO A 67 -21.72 -16.28 2.25
C PRO A 67 -22.41 -16.70 3.56
N GLU A 68 -21.66 -17.31 4.47
CA GLU A 68 -22.12 -17.86 5.76
C GLU A 68 -22.35 -16.79 6.85
N ASP A 69 -21.70 -15.63 6.73
CA ASP A 69 -21.77 -14.53 7.70
C ASP A 69 -23.15 -13.85 7.72
N GLU A 70 -23.47 -13.09 8.76
CA GLU A 70 -24.79 -12.43 8.87
C GLU A 70 -24.82 -11.01 8.27
N VAL A 71 -23.68 -10.54 7.79
CA VAL A 71 -23.48 -9.18 7.25
C VAL A 71 -23.54 -9.14 5.72
N ALA A 72 -23.73 -7.94 5.17
CA ALA A 72 -23.61 -7.69 3.74
C ALA A 72 -22.15 -7.84 3.30
N GLY A 73 -21.82 -9.01 2.76
CA GLY A 73 -20.47 -9.36 2.30
C GLY A 73 -20.42 -9.68 0.82
N VAL A 74 -19.85 -10.84 0.46
CA VAL A 74 -19.53 -11.19 -0.94
C VAL A 74 -20.66 -10.92 -1.93
N LYS A 75 -21.91 -11.33 -1.66
CA LYS A 75 -23.03 -11.15 -2.60
C LYS A 75 -23.39 -9.68 -2.84
N ALA A 76 -23.20 -8.83 -1.83
CA ALA A 76 -23.39 -7.39 -1.95
C ALA A 76 -22.28 -6.77 -2.80
N VAL A 77 -21.04 -7.24 -2.63
CA VAL A 77 -19.90 -6.82 -3.44
C VAL A 77 -20.01 -7.29 -4.89
N GLU A 78 -20.42 -8.55 -5.14
CA GLU A 78 -20.72 -9.05 -6.49
C GLU A 78 -21.80 -8.19 -7.19
N TYR A 79 -22.82 -7.78 -6.43
CA TYR A 79 -23.85 -6.89 -6.95
C TYR A 79 -23.28 -5.51 -7.29
N LEU A 80 -22.50 -4.90 -6.39
CA LEU A 80 -21.83 -3.62 -6.63
C LEU A 80 -20.93 -3.68 -7.89
N GLU A 81 -20.15 -4.76 -8.05
CA GLU A 81 -19.32 -5.01 -9.23
C GLU A 81 -20.16 -5.06 -10.52
N SER A 82 -21.36 -5.65 -10.47
CA SER A 82 -22.26 -5.73 -11.62
C SER A 82 -22.82 -4.38 -12.11
N LEU A 83 -22.81 -3.35 -11.25
CA LEU A 83 -23.29 -2.01 -11.58
C LEU A 83 -22.26 -1.19 -12.38
N ASN A 84 -21.01 -1.67 -12.49
CA ASN A 84 -19.92 -1.01 -13.22
C ASN A 84 -19.69 0.46 -12.80
N VAL A 85 -19.90 0.74 -11.51
CA VAL A 85 -19.61 2.04 -10.88
C VAL A 85 -18.16 2.06 -10.38
N PRO A 86 -17.51 3.24 -10.34
CA PRO A 86 -16.13 3.33 -9.86
C PRO A 86 -16.05 3.11 -8.35
N PHE A 87 -15.26 2.11 -7.93
CA PHE A 87 -15.07 1.84 -6.51
C PHE A 87 -13.71 1.21 -6.17
N ILE A 88 -13.26 1.47 -4.94
CA ILE A 88 -12.08 0.88 -4.28
C ILE A 88 -12.47 0.08 -3.04
N GLY A 89 -11.48 -0.59 -2.45
CA GLY A 89 -11.67 -1.56 -1.41
C GLY A 89 -11.93 -2.92 -2.01
N TYR A 90 -12.72 -3.70 -1.32
CA TYR A 90 -12.71 -5.13 -1.53
C TYR A 90 -13.46 -5.65 -2.73
N ARG A 91 -12.86 -6.65 -3.40
CA ARG A 91 -13.48 -7.39 -4.49
C ARG A 91 -14.09 -8.69 -3.98
N SER A 92 -15.18 -9.12 -4.60
CA SER A 92 -15.91 -10.34 -4.22
C SER A 92 -15.01 -11.58 -4.27
N HIS A 93 -14.18 -11.69 -5.31
CA HIS A 93 -13.25 -12.81 -5.50
C HIS A 93 -12.17 -12.91 -4.41
N ILE A 94 -11.86 -11.80 -3.72
CA ILE A 94 -10.94 -11.81 -2.57
C ILE A 94 -11.69 -12.30 -1.33
N GLN A 95 -12.90 -11.80 -1.10
CA GLN A 95 -13.73 -12.20 0.05
C GLN A 95 -14.12 -13.69 0.04
N MET A 96 -14.21 -14.31 -1.14
CA MET A 96 -14.54 -15.73 -1.28
C MET A 96 -13.41 -16.69 -0.91
N LYS A 97 -12.17 -16.21 -0.84
CA LYS A 97 -11.01 -17.08 -0.63
C LYS A 97 -11.00 -17.66 0.77
N SER A 98 -10.86 -18.98 0.86
CA SER A 98 -10.59 -19.65 2.13
C SER A 98 -9.11 -19.60 2.50
N LYS A 99 -8.82 -19.73 3.81
CA LYS A 99 -7.46 -19.98 4.32
C LYS A 99 -6.85 -21.24 3.70
N THR A 100 -7.67 -22.25 3.44
CA THR A 100 -7.25 -23.52 2.81
C THR A 100 -6.70 -23.30 1.40
N GLU A 101 -7.41 -22.55 0.55
CA GLU A 101 -6.98 -22.25 -0.83
C GLU A 101 -5.63 -21.51 -0.86
N PHE A 102 -5.42 -20.56 0.07
CA PHE A 102 -4.14 -19.89 0.23
C PHE A 102 -3.01 -20.87 0.54
N TYR A 103 -3.20 -21.71 1.58
CA TYR A 103 -2.18 -22.66 1.98
C TYR A 103 -1.87 -23.71 0.91
N GLU A 104 -2.88 -24.19 0.19
CA GLU A 104 -2.68 -25.11 -0.93
C GLU A 104 -1.87 -24.48 -2.05
N THR A 105 -2.18 -23.23 -2.40
CA THR A 105 -1.44 -22.47 -3.43
C THR A 105 0.00 -22.24 -2.99
N ALA A 106 0.23 -21.86 -1.73
CA ALA A 106 1.56 -21.67 -1.15
C ALA A 106 2.38 -22.98 -1.16
N ARG A 107 1.80 -24.10 -0.71
CA ARG A 107 2.47 -25.41 -0.72
C ARG A 107 2.80 -25.86 -2.14
N LYS A 108 1.90 -25.67 -3.10
CA LYS A 108 2.13 -26.00 -4.52
C LYS A 108 3.27 -25.19 -5.13
N ARG A 109 3.39 -23.92 -4.73
CA ARG A 109 4.49 -23.03 -5.14
C ARG A 109 5.81 -23.31 -4.39
N GLY A 110 5.72 -23.85 -3.17
CA GLY A 110 6.84 -24.02 -2.24
C GLY A 110 7.11 -22.79 -1.37
N SER A 111 6.32 -21.73 -1.50
CA SER A 111 6.44 -20.48 -0.75
C SER A 111 5.13 -19.67 -0.79
N PRO A 112 4.84 -18.82 0.22
CA PRO A 112 5.60 -18.69 1.47
C PRO A 112 5.44 -19.93 2.37
N PRO A 113 6.27 -20.10 3.41
CA PRO A 113 6.05 -21.16 4.40
C PRO A 113 4.69 -20.98 5.09
N VAL A 114 3.89 -22.04 5.10
CA VAL A 114 2.56 -22.08 5.72
C VAL A 114 2.46 -23.29 6.66
N PRO A 115 1.51 -23.32 7.60
CA PRO A 115 1.40 -24.41 8.56
C PRO A 115 1.24 -25.78 7.89
N GLY A 116 1.79 -26.83 8.50
CA GLY A 116 1.58 -28.22 8.06
C GLY A 116 0.10 -28.60 8.06
N ASN A 117 -0.31 -29.46 7.12
CA ASN A 117 -1.69 -29.96 7.00
C ASN A 117 -1.89 -31.37 7.60
N ASN A 118 -0.90 -31.89 8.34
CA ASN A 118 -1.06 -33.17 9.01
C ASN A 118 -1.91 -32.99 10.28
N MET A 119 -3.17 -33.39 10.20
CA MET A 119 -4.18 -33.28 11.27
C MET A 119 -3.89 -34.16 12.49
N ASN A 120 -2.89 -35.04 12.41
CA ASN A 120 -2.42 -35.91 13.50
C ASN A 120 -1.04 -35.50 14.05
N SER A 121 -0.47 -34.38 13.57
CA SER A 121 0.83 -33.87 14.03
C SER A 121 0.65 -32.86 15.16
N PHE A 122 0.39 -33.36 16.38
CA PHE A 122 0.13 -32.50 17.55
C PHE A 122 1.37 -31.67 17.96
N PRO A 123 1.16 -30.42 18.45
CA PRO A 123 -0.14 -29.76 18.61
C PRO A 123 -0.74 -29.28 17.28
N VAL A 124 -2.07 -29.37 17.16
CA VAL A 124 -2.84 -28.85 16.01
C VAL A 124 -3.76 -27.74 16.47
N ILE A 125 -4.14 -26.85 15.56
CA ILE A 125 -5.17 -25.83 15.79
C ILE A 125 -6.39 -26.10 14.91
N VAL A 126 -7.57 -26.05 15.53
CA VAL A 126 -8.88 -26.19 14.87
C VAL A 126 -9.54 -24.82 14.79
N LYS A 127 -9.84 -24.35 13.58
CA LYS A 127 -10.47 -23.04 13.33
C LYS A 127 -11.34 -23.06 12.08
N ALA A 128 -12.12 -22.01 11.86
CA ALA A 128 -12.92 -21.88 10.64
C ALA A 128 -12.03 -21.50 9.44
N ALA A 129 -12.33 -22.06 8.28
CA ALA A 129 -11.58 -21.79 7.05
C ALA A 129 -11.95 -20.44 6.42
N ARG A 130 -13.17 -19.95 6.71
CA ARG A 130 -13.76 -18.71 6.21
C ARG A 130 -14.48 -17.97 7.35
N THR A 131 -13.75 -17.12 8.06
CA THR A 131 -14.26 -16.13 9.03
C THR A 131 -13.22 -15.03 9.23
N CYS A 132 -13.65 -13.93 9.86
CA CYS A 132 -12.79 -12.84 10.29
C CYS A 132 -12.64 -12.79 11.82
N ALA A 133 -11.77 -11.89 12.30
CA ALA A 133 -11.71 -11.46 13.70
C ALA A 133 -11.49 -12.57 14.75
N SER A 134 -10.89 -13.70 14.37
CA SER A 134 -10.75 -14.87 15.26
C SER A 134 -12.08 -15.41 15.81
N GLN A 135 -13.21 -15.15 15.13
CA GLN A 135 -14.50 -15.71 15.50
C GLN A 135 -14.40 -17.24 15.62
N PHE A 136 -15.01 -17.79 16.67
CA PHE A 136 -14.98 -19.21 17.05
C PHE A 136 -13.61 -19.73 17.55
N MET A 137 -12.59 -18.88 17.69
CA MET A 137 -11.32 -19.27 18.30
C MET A 137 -11.28 -19.00 19.80
N SER A 138 -10.92 -20.02 20.57
CA SER A 138 -10.68 -19.97 22.01
C SER A 138 -9.44 -20.80 22.36
N GLU A 139 -9.02 -20.83 23.62
CA GLU A 139 -7.92 -21.70 24.07
C GLU A 139 -8.13 -23.18 23.69
N LYS A 140 -9.38 -23.64 23.57
CA LYS A 140 -9.73 -25.02 23.14
C LYS A 140 -9.45 -25.30 21.67
N SER A 141 -9.20 -24.26 20.86
CA SER A 141 -8.80 -24.43 19.46
C SER A 141 -7.42 -25.07 19.35
N LEU A 142 -6.53 -24.86 20.33
CA LEU A 142 -5.23 -25.51 20.43
C LEU A 142 -5.38 -26.90 21.05
N CYS A 143 -5.16 -27.93 20.24
CA CYS A 143 -5.36 -29.33 20.62
C CYS A 143 -4.00 -30.05 20.68
N ARG A 144 -3.73 -30.74 21.79
CA ARG A 144 -2.51 -31.53 22.02
C ARG A 144 -2.75 -33.04 21.91
N THR A 145 -4.01 -33.46 21.83
CA THR A 145 -4.41 -34.86 21.71
C THR A 145 -5.52 -35.04 20.68
N GLU A 146 -5.70 -36.28 20.20
CA GLU A 146 -6.80 -36.64 19.29
C GLU A 146 -8.16 -36.32 19.91
N ALA A 147 -8.35 -36.64 21.20
CA ALA A 147 -9.60 -36.37 21.89
C ALA A 147 -9.94 -34.87 21.96
N GLU A 148 -8.94 -34.02 22.21
CA GLU A 148 -9.14 -32.57 22.21
C GLU A 148 -9.47 -32.05 20.80
N ARG A 149 -8.75 -32.53 19.78
CA ARG A 149 -9.01 -32.15 18.39
C ARG A 149 -10.42 -32.55 17.95
N ASP A 150 -10.82 -33.78 18.21
CA ASP A 150 -12.13 -34.28 17.79
C ASP A 150 -13.27 -33.55 18.54
N ALA A 151 -13.06 -33.20 19.81
CA ALA A 151 -13.98 -32.35 20.56
C ALA A 151 -14.05 -30.92 19.99
N ALA A 152 -12.91 -30.34 19.59
CA ALA A 152 -12.87 -29.02 18.96
C ALA A 152 -13.52 -29.01 17.57
N ILE A 153 -13.33 -30.05 16.76
CA ILE A 153 -14.02 -30.24 15.47
C ILE A 153 -15.54 -30.31 15.69
N ALA A 154 -15.99 -31.13 16.65
CA ALA A 154 -17.42 -31.26 16.92
C ALA A 154 -18.04 -29.93 17.37
N GLU A 155 -17.34 -29.18 18.22
CA GLU A 155 -17.82 -27.89 18.71
C GLU A 155 -17.86 -26.84 17.60
N ILE A 156 -16.79 -26.66 16.82
CA ILE A 156 -16.79 -25.66 15.74
C ILE A 156 -17.79 -26.04 14.64
N ASN A 157 -17.97 -27.33 14.36
CA ASN A 157 -18.99 -27.81 13.42
C ASN A 157 -20.40 -27.40 13.85
N ARG A 158 -20.70 -27.50 15.15
CA ARG A 158 -21.98 -27.04 15.72
C ARG A 158 -22.12 -25.51 15.64
N GLN A 159 -21.03 -24.78 15.85
CA GLN A 159 -21.02 -23.31 15.80
C GLN A 159 -21.20 -22.76 14.38
N LEU A 160 -20.67 -23.44 13.36
CA LEU A 160 -20.77 -23.02 11.95
C LEU A 160 -22.11 -23.40 11.29
N GLU A 161 -22.85 -24.35 11.85
CA GLU A 161 -24.10 -24.86 11.28
C GLU A 161 -25.13 -23.76 10.94
N PRO A 162 -25.39 -22.74 11.78
CA PRO A 162 -26.30 -21.65 11.41
C PRO A 162 -25.86 -20.89 10.15
N GLY A 163 -24.54 -20.72 9.95
CA GLY A 163 -23.97 -20.07 8.77
C GLY A 163 -24.19 -20.88 7.49
N ARG A 164 -24.03 -22.21 7.57
CA ARG A 164 -24.31 -23.12 6.45
C ARG A 164 -25.77 -23.08 6.05
N VAL A 165 -26.70 -23.12 7.01
CA VAL A 165 -28.13 -23.00 6.75
C VAL A 165 -28.45 -21.67 6.03
N ARG A 166 -27.84 -20.56 6.47
CA ARG A 166 -28.00 -19.26 5.79
C ARG A 166 -27.48 -19.27 4.36
N ARG A 167 -26.30 -19.85 4.12
CA ARG A 167 -25.72 -19.97 2.77
C ARG A 167 -26.61 -20.78 1.84
N GLU A 168 -27.13 -21.92 2.31
CA GLU A 168 -28.02 -22.78 1.52
C GLU A 168 -29.34 -22.09 1.18
N ALA A 169 -29.96 -21.38 2.13
CA ALA A 169 -31.18 -20.62 1.89
C ALA A 169 -31.05 -19.52 0.82
N GLN A 170 -29.81 -19.12 0.48
CA GLN A 170 -29.51 -18.10 -0.50
C GLN A 170 -29.16 -18.65 -1.90
N LYS A 171 -29.14 -19.97 -2.11
CA LYS A 171 -28.92 -20.55 -3.44
C LYS A 171 -30.18 -20.39 -4.30
N PRO A 172 -30.07 -20.02 -5.59
CA PRO A 172 -31.21 -20.01 -6.50
C PRO A 172 -31.77 -21.43 -6.66
N SER A 173 -33.09 -21.57 -6.76
CA SER A 173 -33.82 -22.83 -6.80
C SER A 173 -33.59 -23.71 -8.05
N SER A 174 -32.58 -23.43 -8.89
CA SER A 174 -32.45 -23.97 -10.24
C SER A 174 -31.09 -24.56 -10.61
N GLU A 175 -30.16 -24.75 -9.67
CA GLU A 175 -28.92 -25.49 -9.96
C GLU A 175 -28.93 -26.86 -9.28
N ASP A 176 -28.74 -27.91 -10.09
CA ASP A 176 -28.51 -29.30 -9.70
C ASP A 176 -27.16 -29.46 -8.95
N ALA A 177 -26.98 -28.74 -7.85
CA ALA A 177 -25.87 -28.96 -6.94
C ALA A 177 -26.21 -30.17 -6.06
N ILE A 178 -25.32 -31.15 -6.06
CA ILE A 178 -25.36 -32.26 -5.09
C ILE A 178 -25.45 -31.65 -3.70
N VAL A 179 -26.61 -31.78 -3.07
CA VAL A 179 -26.87 -31.27 -1.74
C VAL A 179 -26.04 -32.10 -0.77
N TYR A 180 -25.05 -31.48 -0.11
CA TYR A 180 -24.57 -32.04 1.15
C TYR A 180 -25.64 -31.74 2.19
N VAL A 181 -26.61 -32.65 2.32
CA VAL A 181 -27.43 -32.75 3.53
C VAL A 181 -26.57 -33.59 4.48
N PRO A 182 -26.08 -33.04 5.61
CA PRO A 182 -25.48 -33.87 6.64
C PRO A 182 -26.53 -34.93 6.99
N ARG A 183 -26.21 -36.21 6.78
CA ARG A 183 -27.11 -37.28 7.24
C ARG A 183 -27.26 -37.14 8.75
N GLU A 184 -28.49 -37.22 9.27
CA GLU A 184 -28.71 -37.28 10.72
C GLU A 184 -27.76 -38.33 11.33
N GLY A 185 -26.80 -37.88 12.14
CA GLY A 185 -25.82 -38.74 12.80
C GLY A 185 -24.42 -38.84 12.17
N GLU A 186 -24.13 -38.20 11.03
CA GLU A 186 -22.74 -38.06 10.56
C GLU A 186 -22.03 -36.96 11.36
N HIS A 187 -21.16 -37.35 12.28
CA HIS A 187 -20.33 -36.43 13.05
C HIS A 187 -19.12 -36.00 12.21
N ALA A 188 -18.88 -34.69 12.13
CA ALA A 188 -17.65 -34.16 11.54
C ALA A 188 -16.43 -34.78 12.24
N SER A 189 -15.51 -35.31 11.45
CA SER A 189 -14.29 -35.98 11.93
C SER A 189 -13.14 -35.66 10.99
N VAL A 190 -11.94 -36.15 11.31
CA VAL A 190 -10.79 -36.00 10.41
C VAL A 190 -10.96 -36.68 9.06
N ASP A 191 -11.79 -37.73 8.99
CA ASP A 191 -12.05 -38.49 7.75
C ASP A 191 -13.18 -37.87 6.90
N ASN A 192 -13.96 -36.96 7.48
CA ASN A 192 -15.10 -36.30 6.85
C ASN A 192 -15.19 -34.84 7.33
N LEU A 193 -14.11 -34.09 7.16
CA LEU A 193 -14.02 -32.71 7.62
C LEU A 193 -14.75 -31.78 6.62
N PRO A 194 -15.71 -30.96 7.07
CA PRO A 194 -16.31 -29.90 6.26
C PRO A 194 -15.28 -28.92 5.69
N ASP A 195 -15.56 -28.35 4.52
CA ASP A 195 -14.66 -27.43 3.80
C ASP A 195 -14.47 -26.06 4.48
N ASP A 196 -15.38 -25.72 5.39
CA ASP A 196 -15.37 -24.51 6.21
C ASP A 196 -14.67 -24.68 7.57
N ILE A 197 -14.08 -25.86 7.84
CA ILE A 197 -13.24 -26.14 9.01
C ILE A 197 -11.83 -26.48 8.55
N ILE A 198 -10.83 -25.96 9.26
CA ILE A 198 -9.43 -26.32 9.05
C ILE A 198 -8.80 -26.86 10.33
N VAL A 199 -8.05 -27.95 10.17
CA VAL A 199 -7.16 -28.52 11.20
C VAL A 199 -5.75 -28.53 10.63
N GLN A 200 -4.83 -27.87 11.30
CA GLN A 200 -3.47 -27.65 10.82
C GLN A 200 -2.48 -27.69 11.98
N GLU A 201 -1.19 -27.79 11.67
CA GLU A 201 -0.10 -27.58 12.63
C GLU A 201 -0.31 -26.27 13.39
N PHE A 202 -0.27 -26.33 14.72
CA PHE A 202 -0.16 -25.12 15.52
C PHE A 202 1.28 -24.63 15.46
N ILE A 203 1.47 -23.33 15.16
CA ILE A 203 2.78 -22.72 15.10
C ILE A 203 3.06 -22.05 16.44
N PRO A 204 3.91 -22.63 17.32
CA PRO A 204 4.32 -21.95 18.54
C PRO A 204 5.19 -20.75 18.17
N GLY A 205 5.05 -19.62 18.85
CA GLY A 205 5.86 -18.44 18.54
C GLY A 205 5.20 -17.10 18.83
N ILE A 206 5.81 -16.04 18.29
CA ILE A 206 5.36 -14.66 18.41
C ILE A 206 4.58 -14.26 17.15
N ASP A 207 3.45 -13.57 17.32
CA ASP A 207 2.66 -13.03 16.23
C ASP A 207 3.19 -11.68 15.76
N TYR A 208 3.35 -11.60 14.45
CA TYR A 208 3.66 -10.41 13.70
C TYR A 208 2.54 -10.15 12.72
N ALA A 209 2.26 -8.88 12.44
CA ALA A 209 1.40 -8.45 11.35
C ALA A 209 2.16 -7.46 10.46
N VAL A 210 1.92 -7.54 9.16
CA VAL A 210 2.51 -6.63 8.18
C VAL A 210 1.40 -6.10 7.29
N VAL A 211 1.20 -4.78 7.26
CA VAL A 211 0.27 -4.14 6.32
C VAL A 211 0.92 -4.08 4.94
N VAL A 212 0.18 -4.45 3.90
CA VAL A 212 0.59 -4.38 2.49
C VAL A 212 -0.37 -3.49 1.74
N ILE A 213 0.16 -2.51 0.99
CA ILE A 213 -0.62 -1.57 0.17
C ILE A 213 -0.24 -1.76 -1.29
N GLU A 214 -1.21 -1.71 -2.19
CA GLU A 214 -0.96 -1.68 -3.63
C GLU A 214 -0.63 -0.25 -4.10
N PHE A 215 0.60 -0.07 -4.58
CA PHE A 215 1.05 1.12 -5.30
C PHE A 215 0.98 0.84 -6.80
N GLY A 216 -0.09 1.30 -7.45
CA GLY A 216 -0.48 0.84 -8.79
C GLY A 216 -0.84 -0.64 -8.77
N GLU A 217 0.04 -1.45 -9.34
CA GLU A 217 -0.05 -2.92 -9.29
C GLU A 217 1.01 -3.55 -8.37
N THR A 218 1.83 -2.73 -7.71
CA THR A 218 2.96 -3.22 -6.92
C THR A 218 2.59 -3.29 -5.45
N PRO A 219 2.50 -4.49 -4.84
CA PRO A 219 2.30 -4.63 -3.41
C PRO A 219 3.56 -4.20 -2.64
N ILE A 220 3.39 -3.33 -1.65
CA ILE A 220 4.46 -2.79 -0.82
C ILE A 220 4.10 -3.01 0.65
N ALA A 221 4.97 -3.72 1.37
CA ALA A 221 4.86 -3.91 2.81
C ALA A 221 5.31 -2.66 3.58
N LEU A 222 4.57 -2.32 4.63
CA LEU A 222 4.92 -1.33 5.65
C LEU A 222 5.72 -1.98 6.79
N ASN A 223 6.05 -1.22 7.84
CA ASN A 223 6.82 -1.77 8.96
C ASN A 223 6.02 -2.90 9.62
N PRO A 224 6.66 -4.02 9.96
CA PRO A 224 6.01 -5.05 10.76
C PRO A 224 5.68 -4.55 12.17
N VAL A 225 4.61 -5.07 12.75
CA VAL A 225 4.26 -4.91 14.16
C VAL A 225 4.24 -6.29 14.81
N TYR A 226 4.66 -6.40 16.07
CA TYR A 226 4.40 -7.60 16.88
C TYR A 226 3.43 -7.30 18.01
N TYR A 227 2.57 -8.27 18.33
CA TYR A 227 1.55 -8.08 19.35
C TYR A 227 2.10 -8.34 20.75
N THR A 228 1.83 -7.42 21.68
CA THR A 228 2.00 -7.61 23.11
C THR A 228 0.66 -7.97 23.71
N TYR A 229 0.59 -9.15 24.31
CA TYR A 229 -0.66 -9.70 24.82
C TYR A 229 -1.02 -9.13 26.20
N PRO A 230 -2.33 -9.14 26.58
CA PRO A 230 -2.78 -8.75 27.91
C PRO A 230 -2.04 -9.46 29.05
N ASN A 231 -1.90 -8.80 30.20
CA ASN A 231 -1.14 -9.26 31.37
C ASN A 231 0.39 -9.39 31.19
N GLY A 232 0.97 -8.82 30.13
CA GLY A 232 2.44 -8.72 29.95
C GLY A 232 3.17 -10.05 29.72
N ASP A 233 2.43 -11.14 29.51
CA ASP A 233 2.99 -12.49 29.37
C ASP A 233 3.50 -12.72 27.94
N VAL A 234 4.77 -12.36 27.71
CA VAL A 234 5.53 -12.67 26.48
C VAL A 234 6.03 -14.14 26.49
N ALA A 235 5.78 -14.91 27.55
CA ALA A 235 6.55 -16.12 27.83
C ALA A 235 6.00 -17.44 27.26
N SER A 236 4.70 -17.52 26.90
CA SER A 236 4.16 -18.78 26.36
C SER A 236 4.14 -18.76 24.83
N PRO A 237 4.96 -19.58 24.15
CA PRO A 237 4.92 -19.69 22.69
C PRO A 237 3.59 -20.30 22.20
N ASP A 238 2.80 -20.87 23.11
CA ASP A 238 1.49 -21.47 22.83
C ASP A 238 0.33 -20.47 22.87
N ARG A 239 0.57 -19.22 23.29
CA ARG A 239 -0.47 -18.17 23.29
C ARG A 239 -0.73 -17.73 21.85
N PHE A 240 -1.97 -17.39 21.48
CA PHE A 240 -2.36 -16.92 20.14
C PHE A 240 -3.58 -15.98 20.20
N LEU A 241 -3.85 -15.22 19.14
CA LEU A 241 -4.93 -14.23 19.07
C LEU A 241 -6.32 -14.90 19.00
N THR A 242 -6.87 -15.30 20.15
CA THR A 242 -8.28 -15.66 20.32
C THR A 242 -9.19 -14.45 20.14
N PHE A 243 -10.50 -14.67 20.00
CA PHE A 243 -11.47 -13.57 19.90
C PHE A 243 -11.36 -12.60 21.09
N ASP A 244 -11.36 -13.14 22.32
CA ASP A 244 -11.29 -12.34 23.55
C ASP A 244 -9.98 -11.55 23.67
N ILE A 245 -8.86 -12.13 23.25
CA ILE A 245 -7.57 -11.43 23.25
C ILE A 245 -7.56 -10.30 22.22
N LYS A 246 -8.09 -10.56 21.01
CA LYS A 246 -8.07 -9.60 19.89
C LYS A 246 -8.77 -8.28 20.21
N PHE A 247 -9.82 -8.34 21.03
CA PHE A 247 -10.59 -7.18 21.45
C PHE A 247 -10.35 -6.78 22.91
N HIS A 248 -9.30 -7.32 23.53
CA HIS A 248 -8.94 -6.94 24.88
C HIS A 248 -8.33 -5.52 24.89
N PRO A 249 -8.72 -4.61 25.80
CA PRO A 249 -8.20 -3.23 25.85
C PRO A 249 -6.69 -3.12 26.10
N GLU A 250 -6.07 -4.18 26.63
CA GLU A 250 -4.61 -4.25 26.87
C GLU A 250 -3.82 -4.93 25.74
N LEU A 251 -4.49 -5.36 24.66
CA LEU A 251 -3.76 -5.81 23.48
C LEU A 251 -3.06 -4.61 22.86
N ASP A 252 -1.75 -4.74 22.64
CA ASP A 252 -0.94 -3.67 22.09
C ASP A 252 -0.07 -4.20 20.93
N GLY A 253 0.49 -3.30 20.13
CA GLY A 253 1.40 -3.63 19.04
C GLY A 253 2.65 -2.77 19.08
N THR A 254 3.82 -3.38 18.96
CA THR A 254 5.10 -2.65 18.86
C THR A 254 5.66 -2.74 17.45
N LEU A 255 5.95 -1.58 16.87
CA LEU A 255 6.60 -1.48 15.56
C LEU A 255 8.02 -2.03 15.60
N ILE A 256 8.38 -2.80 14.57
CA ILE A 256 9.77 -3.21 14.32
C ILE A 256 10.42 -2.18 13.42
N LYS A 257 11.49 -1.55 13.92
CA LYS A 257 12.33 -0.70 13.09
C LYS A 257 13.39 -1.54 12.41
N ARG A 258 13.62 -1.27 11.13
CA ARG A 258 14.64 -1.97 10.35
C ARG A 258 16.04 -1.87 10.95
N ASP A 259 16.37 -0.76 11.63
CA ASP A 259 17.69 -0.55 12.23
C ASP A 259 17.95 -1.44 13.46
N ASP A 260 16.89 -1.94 14.11
CA ASP A 260 16.99 -2.80 15.29
C ASP A 260 17.27 -4.27 14.90
N ASP A 261 16.56 -4.79 13.90
CA ASP A 261 16.83 -6.10 13.28
C ASP A 261 16.52 -6.09 11.77
N PRO A 262 17.51 -5.76 10.92
CA PRO A 262 17.30 -5.68 9.49
C PRO A 262 16.88 -7.01 8.86
N ARG A 263 17.35 -8.14 9.41
CA ARG A 263 17.09 -9.48 8.82
C ARG A 263 15.65 -9.89 9.08
N LEU A 264 15.18 -9.75 10.32
CA LEU A 264 13.79 -10.03 10.67
C LEU A 264 12.86 -9.11 9.89
N TYR A 265 13.15 -7.81 9.89
CA TYR A 265 12.36 -6.80 9.18
C TYR A 265 12.22 -7.14 7.69
N ASP A 266 13.34 -7.35 6.99
CA ASP A 266 13.34 -7.62 5.55
C ASP A 266 12.64 -8.97 5.24
N THR A 267 12.80 -9.98 6.10
CA THR A 267 12.13 -11.28 5.97
C THR A 267 10.61 -11.16 6.10
N LEU A 268 10.13 -10.42 7.11
CA LEU A 268 8.69 -10.22 7.33
C LEU A 268 8.05 -9.46 6.17
N GLN A 269 8.69 -8.38 5.69
CA GLN A 269 8.19 -7.63 4.54
C GLN A 269 8.14 -8.46 3.26
N GLN A 270 9.20 -9.23 2.97
CA GLN A 270 9.24 -10.08 1.78
C GLN A 270 8.14 -11.16 1.82
N LEU A 271 7.98 -11.83 2.96
CA LEU A 271 6.95 -12.86 3.13
C LEU A 271 5.54 -12.26 3.04
N ALA A 272 5.32 -11.07 3.58
CA ALA A 272 4.03 -10.39 3.47
C ALA A 272 3.65 -10.09 2.02
N VAL A 273 4.59 -9.51 1.24
CA VAL A 273 4.36 -9.25 -0.18
C VAL A 273 4.12 -10.54 -0.97
N GLU A 274 4.90 -11.60 -0.68
CA GLU A 274 4.73 -12.89 -1.31
C GLU A 274 3.38 -13.52 -0.97
N ALA A 275 2.99 -13.55 0.31
CA ALA A 275 1.72 -14.07 0.77
C ALA A 275 0.53 -13.32 0.17
N PHE A 276 0.58 -11.98 0.16
CA PHE A 276 -0.44 -11.14 -0.45
C PHE A 276 -0.64 -11.48 -1.95
N THR A 277 0.47 -11.69 -2.65
CA THR A 277 0.47 -12.07 -4.07
C THR A 277 -0.03 -13.50 -4.29
N VAL A 278 0.43 -14.47 -3.50
CA VAL A 278 0.01 -15.88 -3.57
C VAL A 278 -1.46 -16.04 -3.22
N ASN A 279 -1.95 -15.27 -2.25
CA ASN A 279 -3.37 -15.21 -1.93
C ASN A 279 -4.19 -14.58 -3.05
N GLY A 280 -3.58 -13.88 -4.02
CA GLY A 280 -4.29 -13.27 -5.14
C GLY A 280 -5.14 -12.07 -4.70
N ASN A 281 -4.61 -11.22 -3.81
CA ASN A 281 -5.28 -9.99 -3.36
C ASN A 281 -5.14 -8.80 -4.33
N LYS A 282 -4.68 -9.03 -5.56
CA LYS A 282 -4.49 -7.96 -6.54
C LYS A 282 -5.82 -7.23 -6.78
N GLY A 283 -5.80 -5.90 -6.74
CA GLY A 283 -6.98 -5.05 -6.89
C GLY A 283 -7.83 -4.90 -5.61
N GLY A 284 -7.33 -5.38 -4.47
CA GLY A 284 -7.93 -5.22 -3.14
C GLY A 284 -7.54 -3.93 -2.42
N SER A 285 -6.66 -3.11 -3.01
CA SER A 285 -6.12 -1.85 -2.47
C SER A 285 -5.10 -2.03 -1.34
N TRP A 286 -5.44 -2.78 -0.28
CA TRP A 286 -4.51 -3.12 0.81
C TRP A 286 -4.91 -4.44 1.47
N GLY A 287 -4.11 -4.87 2.45
CA GLY A 287 -4.40 -5.98 3.34
C GLY A 287 -3.35 -6.08 4.44
N SER A 288 -3.47 -7.10 5.28
CA SER A 288 -2.48 -7.44 6.30
C SER A 288 -2.16 -8.93 6.27
N VAL A 289 -0.90 -9.25 6.53
CA VAL A 289 -0.40 -10.62 6.59
C VAL A 289 0.05 -10.90 8.00
N ASP A 290 -0.52 -11.94 8.60
CA ASP A 290 -0.16 -12.40 9.93
C ASP A 290 0.89 -13.53 9.80
N ILE A 291 2.00 -13.37 10.50
CA ILE A 291 3.18 -14.23 10.45
C ILE A 291 3.55 -14.64 11.86
N ARG A 292 3.82 -15.92 12.08
CA ARG A 292 4.40 -16.41 13.33
C ARG A 292 5.86 -16.77 13.14
N ILE A 293 6.70 -16.31 14.07
CA ILE A 293 8.11 -16.72 14.15
C ILE A 293 8.24 -17.79 15.24
N LYS A 294 8.66 -18.99 14.84
CA LYS A 294 8.92 -20.12 15.75
C LYS A 294 10.10 -19.81 16.68
N PRO A 295 10.23 -20.53 17.82
CA PRO A 295 11.39 -20.37 18.72
C PRO A 295 12.75 -20.60 18.07
N ASP A 296 12.82 -21.34 16.95
CA ASP A 296 14.03 -21.55 16.16
C ASP A 296 14.32 -20.42 15.15
N GLY A 297 13.48 -19.38 15.12
CA GLY A 297 13.57 -18.24 14.21
C GLY A 297 12.90 -18.43 12.86
N SER A 298 12.32 -19.60 12.57
CA SER A 298 11.67 -19.85 11.28
C SER A 298 10.30 -19.16 11.16
N PRO A 299 10.04 -18.42 10.06
CA PRO A 299 8.77 -17.75 9.84
C PRO A 299 7.72 -18.67 9.19
N VAL A 300 6.46 -18.51 9.59
CA VAL A 300 5.30 -19.18 8.99
C VAL A 300 4.17 -18.18 8.82
N VAL A 301 3.68 -18.02 7.59
CA VAL A 301 2.52 -17.17 7.29
C VAL A 301 1.25 -17.90 7.70
N ILE A 302 0.50 -17.35 8.66
CA ILE A 302 -0.69 -18.00 9.21
C ILE A 302 -1.98 -17.44 8.64
N GLU A 303 -2.01 -16.21 8.15
CA GLU A 303 -3.22 -15.61 7.59
C GLU A 303 -2.88 -14.45 6.66
N VAL A 304 -3.75 -14.23 5.68
CA VAL A 304 -3.82 -12.99 4.93
C VAL A 304 -5.19 -12.40 5.20
N ASN A 305 -5.27 -11.44 6.11
CA ASN A 305 -6.49 -10.70 6.41
C ASN A 305 -6.54 -9.52 5.44
N PRO A 306 -7.45 -9.53 4.47
CA PRO A 306 -7.36 -8.48 3.50
C PRO A 306 -7.99 -7.16 4.05
N MET A 307 -8.72 -7.17 5.19
CA MET A 307 -9.45 -6.01 5.77
C MET A 307 -8.93 -5.79 7.18
N PRO A 308 -7.66 -5.37 7.31
CA PRO A 308 -7.19 -4.91 8.61
C PRO A 308 -8.00 -3.69 9.05
N GLY A 309 -8.10 -3.49 10.37
CA GLY A 309 -8.60 -2.23 10.93
C GLY A 309 -7.68 -1.10 10.50
N ILE A 310 -8.16 -0.28 9.56
CA ILE A 310 -7.52 0.94 9.07
C ILE A 310 -8.65 1.96 8.88
N PHE A 311 -8.36 3.23 9.19
CA PHE A 311 -9.35 4.31 9.33
C PHE A 311 -10.30 4.16 10.53
N LEU A 312 -9.93 3.35 11.51
CA LEU A 312 -10.56 3.26 12.83
C LEU A 312 -10.07 4.39 13.74
N PRO A 313 -10.66 4.64 14.91
CA PRO A 313 -10.05 5.55 15.89
C PRO A 313 -8.62 5.11 16.26
N GLU A 314 -7.69 6.07 16.41
CA GLU A 314 -6.24 5.81 16.58
C GLU A 314 -5.90 4.80 17.69
N THR A 315 -6.70 4.74 18.75
CA THR A 315 -6.47 3.87 19.92
C THR A 315 -7.03 2.46 19.77
N MET A 316 -7.69 2.14 18.64
CA MET A 316 -8.46 0.90 18.51
C MET A 316 -7.69 -0.24 17.82
N ASP A 317 -6.79 0.06 16.88
CA ASP A 317 -5.98 -0.96 16.21
C ASP A 317 -4.52 -0.49 16.07
N PRO A 318 -3.53 -1.30 16.52
CA PRO A 318 -2.10 -0.98 16.35
C PRO A 318 -1.67 -0.70 14.90
N LYS A 319 -2.47 -1.13 13.91
CA LYS A 319 -2.21 -0.86 12.49
C LYS A 319 -2.43 0.60 12.10
N GLU A 320 -3.15 1.40 12.89
CA GLU A 320 -3.20 2.85 12.70
C GLU A 320 -1.82 3.49 12.89
N GLU A 321 -1.07 3.05 13.91
CA GLU A 321 0.31 3.51 14.13
C GLU A 321 1.23 3.07 12.99
N VAL A 322 1.01 1.88 12.42
CA VAL A 322 1.76 1.41 11.23
C VAL A 322 1.60 2.40 10.07
N ILE A 323 0.39 2.89 9.80
CA ILE A 323 0.17 3.90 8.74
C ILE A 323 0.85 5.22 9.09
N LEU A 324 0.68 5.72 10.32
CA LEU A 324 1.24 7.00 10.77
C LEU A 324 2.78 7.02 10.76
N ASP A 325 3.41 5.90 11.13
CA ASP A 325 4.88 5.79 11.24
C ASP A 325 5.54 5.39 9.92
N SER A 326 4.95 4.43 9.21
CA SER A 326 5.64 3.70 8.13
C SER A 326 5.32 4.23 6.73
N LEU A 327 4.18 4.91 6.55
CA LEU A 327 3.78 5.45 5.26
C LEU A 327 4.02 6.96 5.24
N PRO A 328 4.99 7.47 4.47
CA PRO A 328 5.19 8.91 4.34
C PRO A 328 3.93 9.58 3.79
N GLY A 329 3.46 10.64 4.47
CA GLY A 329 2.17 11.30 4.20
C GLY A 329 0.95 10.62 4.85
N ALA A 330 1.15 9.55 5.63
CA ALA A 330 0.17 8.87 6.48
C ALA A 330 -1.15 8.54 5.75
N HIS A 331 -2.30 8.63 6.43
CA HIS A 331 -3.61 8.30 5.89
C HIS A 331 -4.01 9.11 4.66
N ARG A 332 -3.54 10.35 4.54
CA ARG A 332 -3.72 11.14 3.31
C ARG A 332 -3.03 10.45 2.13
N ALA A 333 -1.77 10.08 2.30
CA ALA A 333 -1.06 9.35 1.27
C ALA A 333 -1.72 8.01 0.98
N LEU A 334 -2.14 7.25 1.99
CA LEU A 334 -2.87 5.99 1.81
C LEU A 334 -4.08 6.18 0.89
N LEU A 335 -4.94 7.14 1.21
CA LEU A 335 -6.16 7.41 0.44
C LEU A 335 -5.84 7.78 -1.02
N ASN A 336 -4.86 8.66 -1.23
CA ASN A 336 -4.46 9.08 -2.56
C ASN A 336 -3.79 7.96 -3.34
N ILE A 337 -2.99 7.12 -2.68
CA ILE A 337 -2.38 5.92 -3.29
C ILE A 337 -3.45 4.98 -3.78
N VAL A 338 -4.48 4.67 -2.98
CA VAL A 338 -5.52 3.72 -3.42
C VAL A 338 -6.36 4.27 -4.57
N PHE A 339 -6.63 5.58 -4.62
CA PHE A 339 -7.26 6.20 -5.78
C PHE A 339 -6.36 6.21 -7.02
N ALA A 340 -5.09 6.57 -6.86
CA ALA A 340 -4.12 6.51 -7.96
C ALA A 340 -4.03 5.09 -8.52
N SER A 341 -3.91 4.09 -7.65
CA SER A 341 -3.87 2.67 -8.02
C SER A 341 -5.11 2.23 -8.79
N TYR A 342 -6.30 2.64 -8.34
CA TYR A 342 -7.54 2.38 -9.07
C TYR A 342 -7.52 3.03 -10.46
N MET A 343 -7.19 4.32 -10.55
CA MET A 343 -7.19 5.04 -11.83
C MET A 343 -6.19 4.41 -12.82
N MET A 344 -5.01 4.04 -12.35
CA MET A 344 -4.00 3.35 -13.17
C MET A 344 -4.50 2.00 -13.70
N GLN A 345 -5.35 1.28 -12.95
CA GLN A 345 -5.93 0.00 -13.37
C GLN A 345 -7.18 0.16 -14.25
N ALA A 346 -8.01 1.16 -13.96
CA ALA A 346 -9.29 1.42 -14.65
C ALA A 346 -9.08 2.14 -16.00
N GLU A 347 -8.04 2.95 -16.13
CA GLU A 347 -7.81 3.76 -17.31
C GLU A 347 -7.08 3.00 -18.43
N GLN A 348 -7.83 2.49 -19.41
CA GLN A 348 -7.27 2.30 -20.77
C GLN A 348 -6.91 3.66 -21.42
N HIS A 349 -7.47 4.77 -20.93
CA HIS A 349 -7.29 6.13 -21.47
C HIS A 349 -5.99 6.82 -21.05
N GLY A 350 -5.47 6.59 -19.83
CA GLY A 350 -4.24 7.18 -19.31
C GLY A 350 -3.00 6.77 -20.09
N GLN A 351 -2.94 5.51 -20.55
CA GLN A 351 -1.89 5.01 -21.44
C GLN A 351 -1.80 5.82 -22.74
N SER A 352 -2.93 6.31 -23.27
CA SER A 352 -2.93 7.14 -24.47
C SER A 352 -2.37 8.55 -24.24
N ARG A 353 -2.58 9.12 -23.04
CA ARG A 353 -2.01 10.43 -22.67
C ARG A 353 -0.51 10.30 -22.41
N LEU A 354 -0.11 9.32 -21.61
CA LEU A 354 1.30 9.05 -21.28
C LEU A 354 2.12 8.74 -22.55
N GLY A 355 1.56 7.96 -23.48
CA GLY A 355 2.16 7.72 -24.79
C GLY A 355 2.39 9.01 -25.59
N LYS A 356 1.40 9.91 -25.65
CA LYS A 356 1.57 11.22 -26.32
C LYS A 356 2.57 12.13 -25.62
N ILE A 357 2.64 12.10 -24.27
CA ILE A 357 3.67 12.84 -23.53
C ILE A 357 5.07 12.31 -23.91
N SER A 358 5.23 10.98 -23.96
CA SER A 358 6.46 10.32 -24.41
C SER A 358 6.86 10.77 -25.83
N GLU A 359 5.94 10.65 -26.80
CA GLU A 359 6.16 11.08 -28.19
C GLU A 359 6.53 12.57 -28.29
N ALA A 360 5.88 13.41 -27.51
CA ALA A 360 6.17 14.84 -27.51
C ALA A 360 7.59 15.13 -27.01
N TRP A 361 8.02 14.47 -25.93
CA TRP A 361 9.38 14.64 -25.43
C TRP A 361 10.44 14.04 -26.35
N ASP A 362 10.13 12.97 -27.09
CA ASP A 362 11.01 12.44 -28.14
C ASP A 362 11.24 13.46 -29.28
N ILE A 363 10.20 14.20 -29.68
CA ILE A 363 10.31 15.28 -30.68
C ILE A 363 11.20 16.43 -30.16
N ILE A 364 11.09 16.75 -28.86
CA ILE A 364 11.82 17.86 -28.24
C ILE A 364 13.29 17.50 -27.98
N ALA A 365 13.60 16.24 -27.65
CA ALA A 365 14.90 15.80 -27.17
C ALA A 365 16.10 16.23 -28.06
N PRO A 366 16.09 16.10 -29.40
CA PRO A 366 17.24 16.47 -30.23
C PRO A 366 17.63 17.95 -30.15
N GLY A 367 16.68 18.83 -29.88
CA GLY A 367 16.91 20.27 -29.74
C GLY A 367 17.01 20.75 -28.29
N TYR A 368 16.78 19.85 -27.32
CA TYR A 368 16.52 20.23 -25.94
C TYR A 368 17.66 21.00 -25.29
N GLU A 369 18.91 20.51 -25.42
CA GLU A 369 20.06 21.20 -24.82
C GLU A 369 20.29 22.58 -25.47
N ASN A 370 20.22 22.66 -26.80
CA ASN A 370 20.37 23.94 -27.51
C ASN A 370 19.28 24.96 -27.15
N HIS A 371 18.04 24.51 -26.90
CA HIS A 371 16.92 25.36 -26.49
C HIS A 371 16.94 25.73 -24.99
N LYS A 372 17.28 24.79 -24.09
CA LYS A 372 17.38 25.07 -22.64
C LYS A 372 18.54 26.03 -22.34
N LEU A 373 19.70 25.82 -22.96
CA LEU A 373 20.89 26.67 -22.79
C LEU A 373 20.67 28.13 -23.20
N THR A 374 19.69 28.39 -24.07
CA THR A 374 19.43 29.75 -24.59
C THR A 374 18.30 30.49 -23.85
N HIS A 375 17.40 29.78 -23.13
CA HIS A 375 16.16 30.40 -22.62
C HIS A 375 15.71 29.92 -21.21
N SER A 376 16.45 29.06 -20.52
CA SER A 376 16.07 28.55 -19.19
C SER A 376 17.16 28.75 -18.12
N PRO A 377 16.86 29.33 -16.95
CA PRO A 377 17.76 29.37 -15.79
C PRO A 377 17.99 28.02 -15.09
N ALA A 378 17.48 26.89 -15.63
CA ALA A 378 17.59 25.57 -14.99
C ALA A 378 19.03 25.17 -14.60
N GLU A 379 20.04 25.50 -15.41
CA GLU A 379 21.45 25.26 -15.03
C GLU A 379 21.88 26.12 -13.83
N GLY A 380 21.46 27.38 -13.78
CA GLY A 380 21.72 28.27 -12.66
C GLY A 380 21.04 27.77 -11.36
N GLU A 381 19.82 27.27 -11.47
CA GLU A 381 19.07 26.67 -10.36
C GLU A 381 19.76 25.41 -9.81
N ILE A 382 20.13 24.49 -10.71
CA ILE A 382 20.86 23.28 -10.35
C ILE A 382 22.21 23.65 -9.74
N ALA A 383 22.95 24.60 -10.33
CA ALA A 383 24.22 25.07 -9.78
C ALA A 383 24.06 25.67 -8.37
N ASN A 384 23.01 26.47 -8.15
CA ASN A 384 22.67 27.04 -6.85
C ASN A 384 22.36 25.94 -5.83
N LEU A 385 21.55 24.94 -6.19
CA LEU A 385 21.26 23.78 -5.33
C LEU A 385 22.54 23.01 -5.00
N LEU A 386 23.33 22.65 -6.01
CA LEU A 386 24.60 21.95 -5.84
C LEU A 386 25.61 22.78 -5.02
N SER A 387 25.54 24.11 -5.01
CA SER A 387 26.43 24.95 -4.20
C SER A 387 26.15 24.86 -2.70
N LYS A 388 24.89 24.65 -2.33
CA LYS A 388 24.42 24.60 -0.94
C LYS A 388 24.48 23.20 -0.35
N ASP A 389 24.36 22.20 -1.22
CA ASP A 389 24.04 20.84 -0.81
C ASP A 389 25.01 19.79 -1.35
N ASN A 390 25.14 18.72 -0.59
CA ASN A 390 25.94 17.56 -0.94
C ASN A 390 25.04 16.45 -1.55
N PHE A 391 25.42 15.96 -2.74
CA PHE A 391 24.75 14.87 -3.45
C PHE A 391 25.67 13.64 -3.66
N ASN A 392 26.66 13.46 -2.80
CA ASN A 392 27.60 12.34 -2.89
C ASN A 392 26.91 11.01 -2.55
N GLY A 393 27.02 10.05 -3.46
CA GLY A 393 26.49 8.70 -3.26
C GLY A 393 25.77 8.17 -4.48
N SER A 394 24.71 7.40 -4.25
CA SER A 394 23.76 6.98 -5.28
C SER A 394 22.64 8.02 -5.48
N LEU A 395 22.29 8.28 -6.74
CA LEU A 395 21.23 9.21 -7.13
C LEU A 395 20.18 8.48 -7.96
N LEU A 396 18.91 8.68 -7.61
CA LEU A 396 17.77 8.41 -8.51
C LEU A 396 17.18 9.74 -8.97
N ASP A 397 17.14 9.94 -10.28
CA ASP A 397 16.63 11.15 -10.93
C ASP A 397 15.33 10.84 -11.68
N LEU A 398 14.23 11.38 -11.19
CA LEU A 398 12.88 11.16 -11.70
C LEU A 398 12.54 12.25 -12.72
N GLY A 399 12.16 11.86 -13.94
CA GLY A 399 12.05 12.79 -15.06
C GLY A 399 13.41 13.35 -15.45
N CYS A 400 14.42 12.49 -15.57
CA CYS A 400 15.83 12.91 -15.65
C CYS A 400 16.18 13.74 -16.90
N GLY A 401 15.32 13.77 -17.93
CA GLY A 401 15.52 14.52 -19.16
C GLY A 401 16.83 14.11 -19.83
N SER A 402 17.63 15.09 -20.24
CA SER A 402 18.95 14.83 -20.85
C SER A 402 20.04 14.42 -19.84
N GLY A 403 19.72 14.25 -18.55
CA GLY A 403 20.68 13.88 -17.50
C GLY A 403 21.58 15.03 -17.04
N ILE A 404 21.11 16.28 -17.21
CA ILE A 404 21.84 17.49 -16.87
C ILE A 404 22.25 17.54 -15.39
N PHE A 405 21.35 17.13 -14.49
CA PHE A 405 21.60 17.17 -13.05
C PHE A 405 22.79 16.29 -12.65
N GLY A 406 22.76 15.02 -13.07
CA GLY A 406 23.85 14.09 -12.82
C GLY A 406 25.16 14.46 -13.52
N ARG A 407 25.11 15.14 -14.69
CA ARG A 407 26.30 15.68 -15.36
C ARG A 407 26.96 16.76 -14.49
N MET A 408 26.18 17.73 -14.01
CA MET A 408 26.69 18.84 -13.19
C MET A 408 27.28 18.35 -11.85
N ILE A 409 26.69 17.32 -11.22
CA ILE A 409 27.28 16.67 -10.03
C ILE A 409 28.68 16.14 -10.35
N ARG A 410 28.85 15.41 -11.47
CA ARG A 410 30.14 14.85 -11.86
C ARG A 410 31.17 15.92 -12.18
N GLU A 411 30.78 16.98 -12.88
CA GLU A 411 31.67 18.10 -13.21
C GLU A 411 32.15 18.82 -11.94
N LYS A 412 31.23 19.09 -11.00
CA LYS A 412 31.58 19.66 -9.69
C LYS A 412 32.58 18.75 -8.96
N HIS A 413 32.33 17.45 -8.92
CA HIS A 413 33.24 16.49 -8.30
C HIS A 413 34.64 16.48 -8.89
N VAL A 414 34.75 16.47 -10.23
CA VAL A 414 36.05 16.54 -10.91
C VAL A 414 36.78 17.83 -10.57
N SER A 415 36.07 18.95 -10.44
CA SER A 415 36.67 20.23 -10.04
C SER A 415 37.19 20.24 -8.60
N GLU A 416 36.55 19.50 -7.69
CA GLU A 416 36.90 19.43 -6.27
C GLU A 416 37.94 18.34 -5.95
N SER A 417 38.02 17.26 -6.74
CA SER A 417 38.79 16.05 -6.43
C SER A 417 40.17 15.97 -7.11
N LEU A 418 40.91 17.07 -7.22
CA LEU A 418 42.31 17.09 -7.70
C LEU A 418 43.25 16.27 -6.77
N GLY A 419 43.15 14.93 -6.76
CA GLY A 419 44.14 14.06 -6.08
C GLY A 419 43.70 12.73 -5.48
N SER A 420 42.41 12.35 -5.46
CA SER A 420 41.99 11.01 -4.97
C SER A 420 41.03 10.33 -5.93
N GLU A 421 41.10 8.99 -6.04
CA GLU A 421 40.12 8.16 -6.78
C GLU A 421 38.70 8.47 -6.27
N ALA A 422 38.02 9.40 -6.94
CA ALA A 422 36.63 9.71 -6.65
C ALA A 422 35.83 8.44 -6.93
N LYS A 423 35.20 7.89 -5.88
CA LYS A 423 34.20 6.81 -6.06
C LYS A 423 33.20 7.30 -7.10
N LYS A 424 33.10 6.59 -8.23
CA LYS A 424 32.20 6.95 -9.33
C LYS A 424 30.77 6.98 -8.78
N ALA A 425 30.17 8.17 -8.70
CA ALA A 425 28.79 8.33 -8.26
C ALA A 425 27.86 7.55 -9.20
N ARG A 426 26.97 6.73 -8.62
CA ARG A 426 26.02 5.89 -9.37
C ARG A 426 24.75 6.67 -9.58
N HIS A 427 24.47 7.10 -10.81
CA HIS A 427 23.24 7.81 -11.16
C HIS A 427 22.33 6.90 -11.98
N VAL A 428 21.09 6.75 -11.52
CA VAL A 428 20.00 6.05 -12.20
C VAL A 428 18.92 7.07 -12.55
N GLY A 429 18.39 7.01 -13.77
CA GLY A 429 17.30 7.89 -14.22
C GLY A 429 16.00 7.12 -14.41
N ILE A 430 14.87 7.82 -14.31
CA ILE A 430 13.59 7.39 -14.86
C ILE A 430 13.12 8.49 -15.81
N ASP A 431 12.80 8.15 -17.05
CA ASP A 431 12.19 9.09 -17.99
C ASP A 431 11.16 8.39 -18.87
N ILE A 432 10.09 9.08 -19.22
CA ILE A 432 9.04 8.55 -20.07
C ILE A 432 9.46 8.55 -21.56
N SER A 433 10.42 9.40 -21.95
CA SER A 433 10.90 9.54 -23.33
C SER A 433 12.14 8.65 -23.57
N PRO A 434 12.08 7.71 -24.54
CA PRO A 434 13.24 6.98 -24.99
C PRO A 434 14.41 7.86 -25.44
N GLU A 435 14.15 8.99 -26.13
CA GLU A 435 15.21 9.87 -26.59
C GLU A 435 15.85 10.68 -25.45
N MET A 436 15.08 11.16 -24.48
CA MET A 436 15.64 11.76 -23.26
C MET A 436 16.50 10.75 -22.49
N ALA A 437 16.00 9.52 -22.32
CA ALA A 437 16.76 8.45 -21.68
C ALA A 437 18.07 8.14 -22.44
N ARG A 438 18.07 8.18 -23.78
CA ARG A 438 19.28 8.05 -24.59
C ARG A 438 20.27 9.17 -24.29
N LEU A 439 19.81 10.42 -24.21
CA LEU A 439 20.65 11.58 -23.87
C LEU A 439 21.22 11.49 -22.45
N ALA A 440 20.40 11.09 -21.46
CA ALA A 440 20.87 10.91 -20.08
C ALA A 440 21.97 9.83 -19.97
N ARG A 441 21.84 8.72 -20.70
CA ARG A 441 22.91 7.70 -20.79
C ARG A 441 24.19 8.28 -21.40
N GLN A 442 24.07 9.07 -22.47
CA GLN A 442 25.21 9.77 -23.07
C GLN A 442 25.85 10.79 -22.12
N ALA A 443 25.04 11.44 -21.28
CA ALA A 443 25.53 12.36 -20.25
C ALA A 443 26.30 11.65 -19.13
N GLY A 444 26.17 10.31 -19.00
CA GLY A 444 26.94 9.48 -18.07
C GLY A 444 26.12 8.79 -16.98
N TYR A 445 24.80 8.66 -17.14
CA TYR A 445 23.96 7.85 -16.24
C TYR A 445 24.29 6.36 -16.44
N GLY A 446 24.35 5.62 -15.33
CA GLY A 446 24.70 4.20 -15.34
C GLY A 446 23.56 3.33 -15.85
N ASP A 447 22.32 3.73 -15.53
CA ASP A 447 21.09 3.13 -16.05
C ASP A 447 19.99 4.19 -16.16
N VAL A 448 19.05 3.99 -17.09
CA VAL A 448 17.85 4.82 -17.23
C VAL A 448 16.67 3.93 -17.54
N ILE A 449 15.68 3.92 -16.66
CA ILE A 449 14.42 3.18 -16.82
C ILE A 449 13.51 4.02 -17.71
N ILE A 450 13.00 3.41 -18.78
CA ILE A 450 12.06 4.07 -19.70
C ILE A 450 10.63 3.74 -19.27
N GLY A 451 9.88 4.77 -18.91
CA GLY A 451 8.47 4.66 -18.53
C GLY A 451 8.00 5.78 -17.60
N PRO A 452 6.68 5.84 -17.34
CA PRO A 452 6.11 6.85 -16.45
C PRO A 452 6.55 6.63 -14.99
N VAL A 453 6.88 7.72 -14.29
CA VAL A 453 7.44 7.67 -12.93
C VAL A 453 6.52 6.93 -11.95
N GLN A 454 5.21 7.17 -12.03
CA GLN A 454 4.20 6.54 -11.17
C GLN A 454 4.08 5.03 -11.36
N GLU A 455 4.52 4.46 -12.50
CA GLU A 455 4.53 3.00 -12.72
C GLU A 455 5.89 2.39 -12.44
N CYS A 456 6.97 3.09 -12.79
CA CYS A 456 8.33 2.60 -12.64
C CYS A 456 8.80 2.63 -11.18
N LEU A 457 8.55 3.74 -10.46
CA LEU A 457 9.07 3.97 -9.12
C LEU A 457 8.54 2.95 -8.07
N PRO A 458 7.25 2.56 -8.07
CA PRO A 458 6.76 1.51 -7.15
C PRO A 458 7.52 0.19 -7.27
N ARG A 459 7.91 -0.20 -8.49
CA ARG A 459 8.59 -1.48 -8.78
C ARG A 459 10.04 -1.54 -8.31
N MET A 460 10.61 -0.41 -7.89
CA MET A 460 11.99 -0.35 -7.42
C MET A 460 12.11 -0.84 -5.98
N SER A 461 13.08 -1.71 -5.71
CA SER A 461 13.45 -2.16 -4.36
C SER A 461 14.77 -1.55 -3.86
N GLU A 462 15.61 -1.07 -4.77
CA GLU A 462 16.90 -0.46 -4.45
C GLU A 462 16.72 0.87 -3.69
N LYS A 463 17.53 1.07 -2.65
CA LYS A 463 17.62 2.34 -1.91
C LYS A 463 18.66 3.26 -2.54
N PHE A 464 18.39 4.56 -2.50
CA PHE A 464 19.28 5.60 -3.03
C PHE A 464 19.65 6.59 -1.94
N ASP A 465 20.88 7.09 -1.94
CA ASP A 465 21.27 8.18 -1.03
C ASP A 465 20.40 9.41 -1.27
N HIS A 466 20.23 9.78 -2.55
CA HIS A 466 19.49 10.95 -2.96
C HIS A 466 18.44 10.58 -4.01
N ILE A 467 17.23 11.10 -3.83
CA ILE A 467 16.18 11.06 -4.86
C ILE A 467 15.81 12.48 -5.24
N ILE A 468 15.76 12.75 -6.53
CA ILE A 468 15.37 14.05 -7.07
C ILE A 468 14.23 13.89 -8.06
N TYR A 469 13.24 14.75 -7.96
CA TYR A 469 12.17 14.94 -8.94
C TYR A 469 12.03 16.43 -9.22
N HIS A 470 13.05 16.98 -9.87
CA HIS A 470 13.19 18.43 -10.00
C HIS A 470 12.24 19.04 -11.03
N GLN A 471 11.85 18.27 -12.05
CA GLN A 471 10.94 18.71 -13.12
C GLN A 471 10.00 17.55 -13.46
N ALA A 472 8.94 17.81 -14.23
CA ALA A 472 7.98 16.82 -14.73
C ALA A 472 6.96 16.27 -13.71
N ILE A 473 6.99 16.70 -12.44
CA ILE A 473 5.93 16.34 -11.47
C ILE A 473 4.56 16.85 -11.93
N ASN A 474 4.54 17.97 -12.65
CA ASN A 474 3.34 18.59 -13.22
C ASN A 474 2.59 17.69 -14.22
N PHE A 475 3.18 16.60 -14.71
CA PHE A 475 2.49 15.66 -15.59
C PHE A 475 1.72 14.57 -14.85
N LEU A 476 1.97 14.37 -13.55
CA LEU A 476 1.18 13.50 -12.69
C LEU A 476 -0.23 14.06 -12.49
N ASN A 477 -1.20 13.20 -12.25
CA ASN A 477 -2.47 13.60 -11.66
C ASN A 477 -2.32 13.86 -10.15
N THR A 478 -3.31 14.51 -9.55
CA THR A 478 -3.32 14.91 -8.13
C THR A 478 -3.04 13.74 -7.17
N TYR A 479 -3.62 12.57 -7.42
CA TYR A 479 -3.49 11.40 -6.53
C TYR A 479 -2.14 10.69 -6.68
N GLU A 480 -1.61 10.64 -7.91
CA GLU A 480 -0.29 10.08 -8.23
C GLU A 480 0.86 10.80 -7.51
N VAL A 481 0.71 12.08 -7.18
CA VAL A 481 1.72 12.85 -6.42
C VAL A 481 2.00 12.18 -5.08
N SER A 482 0.97 11.84 -4.30
CA SER A 482 1.16 11.19 -2.99
C SER A 482 1.82 9.81 -3.13
N LEU A 483 1.47 9.06 -4.17
CA LEU A 483 2.10 7.77 -4.48
C LEU A 483 3.60 7.92 -4.76
N VAL A 484 3.96 8.87 -5.62
CA VAL A 484 5.36 9.12 -5.98
C VAL A 484 6.15 9.66 -4.79
N LEU A 485 5.62 10.66 -4.07
CA LEU A 485 6.28 11.22 -2.89
C LEU A 485 6.50 10.16 -1.81
N ALA A 486 5.48 9.36 -1.49
CA ALA A 486 5.61 8.29 -0.51
C ALA A 486 6.74 7.33 -0.90
N ARG A 487 6.83 6.93 -2.17
CA ARG A 487 7.93 6.10 -2.67
C ARG A 487 9.29 6.78 -2.61
N CYS A 488 9.39 8.07 -2.94
CA CYS A 488 10.64 8.81 -2.80
C CYS A 488 11.16 8.74 -1.36
N PHE A 489 10.31 9.02 -0.37
CA PHE A 489 10.71 8.98 1.05
C PHE A 489 11.01 7.57 1.55
N MET A 490 10.32 6.54 1.02
CA MET A 490 10.62 5.15 1.37
C MET A 490 11.95 4.67 0.78
N LEU A 491 12.36 5.16 -0.39
CA LEU A 491 13.57 4.69 -1.10
C LEU A 491 14.81 5.53 -0.82
N ALA A 492 14.65 6.80 -0.42
CA ALA A 492 15.75 7.70 -0.12
C ALA A 492 16.38 7.44 1.26
N GLN A 493 17.71 7.51 1.35
CA GLN A 493 18.45 7.34 2.60
C GLN A 493 18.90 8.66 3.20
N LYS A 494 19.17 9.69 2.38
CA LYS A 494 19.69 10.99 2.85
C LYS A 494 18.80 12.16 2.50
N SER A 495 18.40 12.32 1.23
CA SER A 495 17.59 13.49 0.82
C SER A 495 16.59 13.18 -0.28
N VAL A 496 15.46 13.88 -0.23
CA VAL A 496 14.48 13.98 -1.32
C VAL A 496 14.42 15.44 -1.77
N THR A 497 14.54 15.70 -3.06
CA THR A 497 14.41 17.06 -3.63
C THR A 497 13.30 17.07 -4.66
N ILE A 498 12.28 17.92 -4.48
CA ILE A 498 11.12 18.01 -5.37
C ILE A 498 11.04 19.44 -5.91
N GLY A 499 10.96 19.56 -7.23
CA GLY A 499 10.63 20.82 -7.89
C GLY A 499 9.18 20.79 -8.36
N VAL A 500 8.41 21.82 -8.03
CA VAL A 500 7.02 21.99 -8.42
C VAL A 500 6.90 23.24 -9.27
N ASP A 501 6.47 23.09 -10.51
CA ASP A 501 6.19 24.21 -11.40
C ASP A 501 4.80 24.79 -11.12
N GLU A 502 4.71 26.10 -10.84
CA GLU A 502 3.42 26.81 -10.83
C GLU A 502 3.00 27.10 -12.28
N ILE A 503 2.30 26.14 -12.89
CA ILE A 503 1.82 26.24 -14.28
C ILE A 503 0.56 27.14 -14.34
N PRO A 504 0.58 28.28 -15.05
CA PRO A 504 -0.60 29.13 -15.19
C PRO A 504 -1.64 28.52 -16.15
N ASP A 505 -2.94 28.75 -15.89
CA ASP A 505 -4.03 28.25 -16.74
C ASP A 505 -3.88 28.69 -18.21
N GLU A 506 -3.42 29.93 -18.44
CA GLU A 506 -3.17 30.47 -19.77
C GLU A 506 -2.18 29.63 -20.58
N GLN A 507 -1.17 29.05 -19.92
CA GLN A 507 -0.22 28.17 -20.59
C GLN A 507 -0.90 26.89 -21.08
N ASN A 508 -1.73 26.27 -20.24
CA ASN A 508 -2.47 25.08 -20.63
C ASN A 508 -3.44 25.37 -21.78
N GLU A 509 -4.10 26.53 -21.80
CA GLU A 509 -4.96 26.94 -22.92
C GLU A 509 -4.16 27.09 -24.23
N ARG A 510 -2.94 27.65 -24.17
CA ARG A 510 -2.06 27.74 -25.35
C ARG A 510 -1.56 26.37 -25.81
N ILE A 511 -1.22 25.46 -24.88
CA ILE A 511 -0.78 24.10 -25.20
C ILE A 511 -1.91 23.32 -25.89
N LYS A 512 -3.17 23.46 -25.46
CA LYS A 512 -4.33 22.81 -26.11
C LYS A 512 -4.45 23.15 -27.60
N MET A 513 -3.96 24.33 -28.02
CA MET A 513 -4.00 24.79 -29.41
C MET A 513 -2.87 24.25 -30.29
N LEU A 514 -1.86 23.60 -29.71
CA LEU A 514 -0.76 23.00 -30.47
C LEU A 514 -1.22 21.73 -31.21
N PRO A 515 -0.54 21.32 -32.30
CA PRO A 515 -0.83 20.04 -32.93
C PRO A 515 -0.41 18.87 -32.02
N PRO A 516 -1.11 17.73 -32.05
CA PRO A 516 -0.62 16.51 -31.43
C PRO A 516 0.78 16.12 -31.92
N PRO A 517 1.65 15.57 -31.06
CA PRO A 517 1.38 15.21 -29.66
C PRO A 517 1.59 16.37 -28.66
N MET A 518 2.05 17.56 -29.09
CA MET A 518 2.40 18.68 -28.20
C MET A 518 1.24 19.14 -27.31
N ASN A 519 0.00 19.06 -27.78
CA ASN A 519 -1.18 19.41 -26.98
C ASN A 519 -1.46 18.50 -25.78
N SER A 520 -0.68 17.43 -25.62
CA SER A 520 -0.79 16.52 -24.47
C SER A 520 0.13 16.92 -23.31
N LEU A 521 1.02 17.91 -23.50
CA LEU A 521 1.92 18.44 -22.47
C LEU A 521 1.22 19.38 -21.48
N LEU A 522 -0.03 19.08 -21.13
CA LEU A 522 -0.77 19.83 -20.11
C LEU A 522 -0.18 19.54 -18.73
N GLY A 523 0.11 20.60 -17.98
CA GLY A 523 0.66 20.54 -16.63
C GLY A 523 -0.39 20.85 -15.56
N ILE A 524 -0.23 20.25 -14.39
CA ILE A 524 -1.02 20.52 -13.19
C ILE A 524 -0.11 21.17 -12.15
N ASN A 525 -0.60 22.22 -11.50
CA ASN A 525 0.09 22.83 -10.37
C ASN A 525 -0.15 21.98 -9.12
N HIS A 526 0.92 21.35 -8.61
CA HIS A 526 0.86 20.45 -7.45
C HIS A 526 1.36 21.08 -6.16
N LEU A 527 1.52 22.41 -6.10
CA LEU A 527 2.08 23.07 -4.92
C LEU A 527 1.28 22.74 -3.66
N GLN A 528 -0.05 22.87 -3.74
CA GLN A 528 -0.95 22.54 -2.65
C GLN A 528 -0.83 21.07 -2.23
N GLU A 529 -0.75 20.14 -3.19
CA GLU A 529 -0.64 18.70 -2.90
C GLU A 529 0.68 18.35 -2.20
N VAL A 530 1.80 18.95 -2.62
CA VAL A 530 3.10 18.75 -1.98
C VAL A 530 3.12 19.37 -0.57
N GLU A 531 2.48 20.54 -0.38
CA GLU A 531 2.38 21.17 0.94
C GLU A 531 1.50 20.38 1.90
N GLU A 532 0.35 19.88 1.44
CA GLU A 532 -0.57 19.06 2.22
C GLU A 532 -0.04 17.63 2.48
N PHE A 533 0.85 17.11 1.63
CA PHE A 533 1.60 15.88 1.93
C PHE A 533 2.49 16.02 3.16
N GLY A 534 3.00 17.24 3.41
CA GLY A 534 3.74 17.59 4.60
C GLY A 534 5.15 16.99 4.68
N VAL A 535 5.70 16.96 5.90
CA VAL A 535 7.02 16.41 6.19
C VAL A 535 6.85 15.05 6.87
N PRO A 536 7.28 13.94 6.23
CA PRO A 536 7.17 12.62 6.85
C PRO A 536 7.96 12.48 8.15
N LYS A 537 7.51 11.57 9.03
CA LYS A 537 8.22 11.25 10.28
C LYS A 537 9.66 10.81 9.98
N GLY A 538 10.62 11.33 10.75
CA GLY A 538 12.05 11.06 10.54
C GLY A 538 12.70 11.89 9.42
N TRP A 539 11.98 12.86 8.85
CA TRP A 539 12.49 13.83 7.88
C TRP A 539 12.35 15.26 8.40
N GLU A 540 13.14 16.17 7.83
CA GLU A 540 13.01 17.61 8.02
C GLU A 540 12.97 18.31 6.66
N LEU A 541 12.20 19.40 6.56
CA LEU A 541 12.30 20.32 5.43
C LEU A 541 13.53 21.20 5.62
N HIS A 542 14.59 20.89 4.88
CA HIS A 542 15.89 21.56 5.02
C HIS A 542 15.91 22.93 4.33
N SER A 543 15.33 23.02 3.12
CA SER A 543 15.22 24.26 2.38
C SER A 543 13.95 24.30 1.52
N ARG A 544 13.41 25.51 1.35
CA ARG A 544 12.28 25.81 0.47
C ARG A 544 12.55 27.12 -0.23
N GLU A 545 12.65 27.08 -1.54
CA GLU A 545 13.05 28.24 -2.33
C GLU A 545 12.09 28.41 -3.51
N ARG A 546 11.64 29.65 -3.75
CA ARG A 546 10.81 30.03 -4.90
C ARG A 546 11.63 30.91 -5.82
N TYR A 547 11.68 30.56 -7.09
CA TYR A 547 12.46 31.30 -8.10
C TYR A 547 11.66 31.48 -9.38
N PHE A 548 12.11 32.38 -10.25
CA PHE A 548 11.62 32.47 -11.62
C PHE A 548 12.26 31.37 -12.46
N GLY A 549 11.48 30.54 -13.15
CA GLY A 549 12.01 29.29 -13.70
C GLY A 549 12.21 29.26 -15.20
N TRP A 550 11.26 29.72 -16.00
CA TRP A 550 11.44 29.81 -17.45
C TRP A 550 10.25 30.49 -18.12
N LYS A 551 10.52 31.10 -19.28
CA LYS A 551 9.48 31.52 -20.20
C LYS A 551 9.26 30.42 -21.23
N SER A 552 8.02 29.99 -21.39
CA SER A 552 7.70 28.91 -22.31
C SER A 552 8.12 29.23 -23.75
N PRO A 553 9.00 28.43 -24.39
CA PRO A 553 9.44 28.73 -25.75
C PRO A 553 8.30 28.61 -26.78
N SER A 554 7.34 27.72 -26.51
CA SER A 554 6.18 27.47 -27.37
C SER A 554 5.02 28.41 -27.11
N THR A 555 4.81 28.83 -25.86
CA THR A 555 3.65 29.66 -25.49
C THR A 555 4.00 31.09 -25.14
N GLY A 556 5.20 31.39 -24.66
CA GLY A 556 5.62 32.72 -24.23
C GLY A 556 5.07 33.16 -22.87
N VAL A 557 4.56 32.22 -22.04
CA VAL A 557 4.09 32.48 -20.66
C VAL A 557 5.21 32.17 -19.67
N ASP A 558 5.31 32.96 -18.60
CA ASP A 558 6.30 32.78 -17.53
C ASP A 558 5.85 31.69 -16.55
N ASN A 559 6.77 30.80 -16.14
CA ASN A 559 6.57 29.79 -15.10
C ASN A 559 7.52 30.03 -13.93
N GLU A 560 7.01 29.92 -12.71
CA GLU A 560 7.77 30.05 -11.46
C GLU A 560 7.79 28.69 -10.73
N PRO A 561 8.94 28.00 -10.66
CA PRO A 561 9.10 26.79 -9.88
C PRO A 561 9.37 27.12 -8.42
N ILE A 562 8.79 26.30 -7.55
CA ILE A 562 9.17 26.20 -6.15
C ILE A 562 9.93 24.88 -5.98
N THR A 563 11.16 24.97 -5.49
CA THR A 563 11.96 23.79 -5.15
C THR A 563 11.97 23.61 -3.64
N GLY A 564 11.48 22.47 -3.18
CA GLY A 564 11.59 22.01 -1.79
C GLY A 564 12.63 20.90 -1.67
N LYS A 565 13.44 20.95 -0.61
CA LYS A 565 14.38 19.88 -0.27
C LYS A 565 14.18 19.40 1.16
N TRP A 566 14.04 18.09 1.30
CA TRP A 566 13.96 17.40 2.57
C TRP A 566 15.22 16.58 2.82
N GLN A 567 15.65 16.56 4.09
CA GLN A 567 16.77 15.75 4.55
C GLN A 567 16.29 14.81 5.65
N ARG A 568 16.86 13.60 5.69
CA ARG A 568 16.54 12.61 6.72
C ARG A 568 17.30 12.97 7.99
N TRP A 569 16.66 12.79 9.16
CA TRP A 569 17.38 12.88 10.43
C TRP A 569 18.53 11.88 10.45
N GLN A 570 19.76 12.37 10.53
CA GLN A 570 20.88 11.55 10.93
C GLN A 570 20.88 11.50 12.46
N THR A 571 20.40 10.42 13.05
CA THR A 571 20.85 10.07 14.40
C THR A 571 22.36 9.92 14.30
N LEU A 572 23.10 10.85 14.90
CA LEU A 572 24.54 10.76 15.09
C LEU A 572 24.85 9.53 15.96
N ASN A 573 24.87 8.35 15.35
CA ASN A 573 25.45 7.13 15.93
C ASN A 573 26.89 6.92 15.47
N ASP A 574 27.58 8.00 15.09
CA ASP A 574 29.03 8.07 15.03
C ASP A 574 29.52 9.19 15.94
N LYS A 575 30.06 8.77 17.09
CA LYS A 575 30.60 9.54 18.23
C LYS A 575 29.57 9.83 19.32
N GLY A 576 29.64 9.02 20.38
CA GLY A 576 28.97 9.28 21.65
C GLY A 576 29.27 10.68 22.15
N ILE A 577 28.29 11.57 22.01
CA ILE A 577 28.15 12.79 22.79
C ILE A 577 26.68 12.84 23.18
N ALA A 578 26.43 12.75 24.48
CA ALA A 578 25.10 12.87 25.07
C ALA A 578 24.47 14.21 24.67
N VAL A 579 23.32 14.17 24.02
CA VAL A 579 22.46 15.34 23.88
C VAL A 579 21.70 15.48 25.20
N ALA A 580 22.06 16.50 25.96
CA ALA A 580 21.30 16.93 27.13
C ALA A 580 19.88 17.32 26.68
N THR A 581 18.90 16.71 27.31
CA THR A 581 17.49 17.11 27.25
C THR A 581 17.35 18.55 27.71
N ALA A 582 16.86 19.43 26.83
CA ALA A 582 16.34 20.73 27.21
C ALA A 582 14.80 20.61 27.27
N THR A 583 14.31 20.55 28.49
CA THR A 583 12.92 20.77 28.87
C THR A 583 12.54 22.24 28.64
N GLN A 584 11.45 22.48 27.92
CA GLN A 584 10.23 23.14 28.43
C GLN A 584 9.09 23.05 27.41
#